data_AF-A0A1G1FWI6-F1
#
_entry.id   AF-A0A1G1FWI6-F1
#
_cell.length_a   1.000
_cell.length_b   1.000
_cell.length_c   1.000
_cell.angle_alpha   90.00
_cell.angle_beta   90.00
_cell.angle_gamma   90.00
#
_symmetry.space_group_name_H-M   'P 1'
#
loop_
_entity.id
_entity.type
_entity.pdbx_description
1 polymer ?
#
loop_
_entity_poly.entity_id
_entity_poly.type
_entity_poly.pdbx_seq_one_letter_code
_entity_poly.pdbx_strand_id
1 'polypeptide(L)' 'MTRKIESDPEDRLRIQEKALQNLADKLKKGEDRIDGEMEDVLEELKAIKLFLSRTMPDFKKQYPDIRKKLKAA' A
#
# COMPACT_ATOMS: atom_id res chain seq x y z
N MET A 1 -1.69 -47.39 -21.47
CA MET A 1 -2.47 -46.28 -22.06
C MET A 1 -2.52 -45.13 -21.06
N THR A 2 -1.66 -44.14 -21.19
CA THR A 2 -1.71 -42.89 -20.42
C THR A 2 -2.75 -41.98 -21.06
N ARG A 3 -3.96 -41.95 -20.49
CA ARG A 3 -5.03 -41.04 -20.90
C ARG A 3 -4.56 -39.63 -20.54
N LYS A 4 -3.98 -38.90 -21.49
CA LYS A 4 -3.84 -37.44 -21.37
C LYS A 4 -5.24 -36.90 -21.20
N ILE A 5 -5.53 -36.38 -20.01
CA ILE A 5 -6.74 -35.58 -19.77
C ILE A 5 -6.46 -34.28 -20.50
N GLU A 6 -6.76 -34.23 -21.81
CA GLU A 6 -6.83 -32.96 -22.53
C GLU A 6 -8.06 -32.25 -21.97
N SER A 7 -7.82 -31.39 -20.98
CA SER A 7 -8.83 -30.47 -20.46
C SER A 7 -9.42 -29.71 -21.64
N ASP A 8 -10.75 -29.77 -21.78
CA ASP A 8 -11.51 -29.00 -22.75
C ASP A 8 -11.03 -27.54 -22.73
N PRO A 9 -10.68 -26.94 -23.89
CA PRO A 9 -10.37 -25.52 -23.98
C PRO A 9 -11.36 -24.62 -23.23
N GLU A 10 -12.65 -24.95 -23.20
CA GLU A 10 -13.66 -24.20 -22.44
C GLU A 10 -13.44 -24.28 -20.92
N ASP A 11 -13.12 -25.45 -20.40
CA ASP A 11 -12.83 -25.63 -18.98
C ASP A 11 -11.53 -24.91 -18.58
N ARG A 12 -10.53 -24.91 -19.45
CA ARG A 12 -9.29 -24.15 -19.23
C ARG A 12 -9.57 -22.66 -19.20
N LEU A 13 -10.41 -22.17 -20.11
CA LEU A 13 -10.81 -20.76 -20.16
C LEU A 13 -11.55 -20.37 -18.88
N ARG A 14 -12.53 -21.16 -18.43
CA ARG A 14 -13.27 -20.91 -17.18
C ARG A 14 -12.36 -20.88 -15.95
N ILE A 15 -11.38 -21.78 -15.87
CA ILE A 15 -10.39 -21.80 -14.78
C ILE A 15 -9.56 -20.52 -14.81
N GLN A 16 -9.13 -20.08 -16.00
CA GLN A 16 -8.35 -18.85 -16.17
C GLN A 16 -9.16 -17.60 -15.82
N GLU A 17 -10.42 -17.51 -16.24
CA GLU A 17 -11.33 -16.40 -15.89
C GLU A 17 -11.53 -16.31 -14.38
N LYS A 18 -11.75 -17.45 -13.72
CA LYS A 18 -11.87 -17.48 -12.25
C LYS A 18 -10.58 -17.09 -11.55
N ALA A 19 -9.43 -17.52 -12.08
CA ALA A 19 -8.13 -17.12 -11.55
C ALA A 19 -7.90 -15.62 -11.71
N LEU A 20 -8.27 -15.04 -12.86
CA LEU A 20 -8.19 -13.60 -13.13
C LEU A 20 -9.07 -12.81 -12.15
N GLN A 21 -10.32 -13.24 -11.95
CA GLN A 21 -11.23 -12.61 -11.00
C GLN A 21 -10.66 -12.64 -9.57
N ASN A 22 -10.15 -13.79 -9.15
CA ASN A 22 -9.53 -13.93 -7.83
C ASN A 22 -8.28 -13.03 -7.67
N LEU A 23 -7.50 -12.85 -8.73
CA LEU A 23 -6.34 -11.95 -8.72
C LEU A 23 -6.79 -10.49 -8.64
N ALA A 24 -7.82 -10.09 -9.39
CA ALA A 24 -8.38 -8.74 -9.34
C ALA A 24 -8.93 -8.42 -7.94
N ASP A 25 -9.66 -9.34 -7.32
CA ASP A 25 -10.21 -9.16 -5.97
C ASP A 25 -9.10 -9.02 -4.91
N LYS A 26 -8.01 -9.80 -5.06
CA LYS A 26 -6.84 -9.70 -4.16
C LYS A 26 -6.08 -8.39 -4.36
N LEU A 27 -5.92 -7.94 -5.60
CA LEU A 27 -5.29 -6.66 -5.92
C LEU A 27 -6.05 -5.53 -5.24
N LYS A 28 -7.37 -5.47 -5.45
CA LYS A 28 -8.23 -4.44 -4.86
C LYS A 28 -8.15 -4.41 -3.34
N LYS A 29 -8.23 -5.58 -2.68
CA LYS A 29 -8.05 -5.65 -1.22
C LYS A 29 -6.67 -5.18 -0.75
N GLY A 30 -5.65 -5.41 -1.56
CA GLY A 30 -4.30 -4.93 -1.31
C GLY A 30 -4.21 -3.41 -1.40
N GLU A 31 -4.80 -2.83 -2.44
CA GLU A 31 -4.90 -1.38 -2.65
C GLU A 31 -5.68 -0.71 -1.50
N ASP A 32 -6.88 -1.20 -1.20
CA ASP A 32 -7.74 -0.68 -0.11
C ASP A 32 -7.00 -0.69 1.25
N ARG A 33 -6.20 -1.75 1.51
CA ARG A 33 -5.40 -1.85 2.74
C ARG A 33 -4.26 -0.82 2.76
N ILE A 34 -3.54 -0.67 1.65
CA ILE A 34 -2.44 0.30 1.55
C ILE A 34 -2.97 1.72 1.70
N ASP A 35 -4.09 2.03 1.06
CA ASP A 35 -4.71 3.35 1.16
C ASP A 35 -5.12 3.67 2.60
N GLY A 36 -5.74 2.71 3.31
CA GLY A 36 -6.06 2.87 4.72
C GLY A 36 -4.83 3.06 5.62
N GLU A 37 -3.79 2.24 5.45
CA GLU A 37 -2.54 2.38 6.21
C GLU A 37 -1.85 3.73 5.92
N MET A 38 -1.93 4.22 4.69
CA MET A 38 -1.39 5.53 4.31
C MET A 38 -2.20 6.69 4.90
N GLU A 39 -3.54 6.57 4.96
CA GLU A 39 -4.40 7.54 5.62
C GLU A 39 -4.06 7.66 7.11
N ASP A 40 -3.95 6.54 7.83
CA ASP A 40 -3.59 6.52 9.24
C ASP A 40 -2.24 7.20 9.50
N VAL A 41 -1.21 6.86 8.72
CA VAL A 41 0.13 7.49 8.83
C VAL A 41 0.05 8.99 8.55
N LEU A 42 -0.77 9.44 7.59
CA LEU A 42 -0.95 10.86 7.31
C LEU A 42 -1.63 11.59 8.46
N GLU A 43 -2.62 10.97 9.12
CA GLU A 43 -3.27 11.53 10.30
C GLU A 43 -2.32 11.65 11.49
N GLU A 44 -1.54 10.60 11.76
CA GLU A 44 -0.51 10.63 12.80
C GLU A 44 0.53 11.74 12.54
N LEU A 45 0.99 11.88 11.30
CA LEU A 45 1.93 12.94 10.92
C LEU A 45 1.31 14.35 11.09
N LYS A 46 0.03 14.53 10.80
CA LYS A 46 -0.69 15.79 11.05
C LYS A 46 -0.76 16.08 12.55
N ALA A 47 -1.10 15.08 13.36
CA ALA A 47 -1.16 15.21 14.82
C ALA A 47 0.19 15.60 15.42
N ILE A 48 1.27 14.93 15.00
CA ILE A 48 2.64 15.24 15.44
C ILE A 48 3.04 16.67 15.03
N LYS A 49 2.75 17.08 13.79
CA LYS A 49 3.03 18.45 13.33
C LYS A 49 2.28 19.49 14.16
N LEU A 50 1.00 19.25 14.47
CA LEU A 50 0.21 20.13 15.31
C LEU A 50 0.78 20.20 16.72
N PHE A 51 1.11 19.07 17.33
CA PHE A 51 1.74 19.01 18.63
C PHE A 51 3.06 19.81 18.66
N LEU A 52 3.97 19.56 17.72
CA LEU A 52 5.26 20.25 17.63
C LEU A 52 5.10 21.76 17.42
N SER A 53 4.11 22.19 16.64
CA SER A 53 3.84 23.63 16.46
C SER A 53 3.40 24.33 17.75
N ARG A 54 2.76 23.60 18.68
CA ARG A 54 2.31 24.11 19.98
C ARG A 54 3.39 24.06 21.04
N THR A 55 4.17 22.98 21.08
CA THR A 55 5.21 22.77 22.10
C THR A 55 6.55 23.38 21.74
N MET A 56 6.87 23.49 20.44
CA MET A 56 8.14 24.03 19.95
C MET A 56 7.97 24.77 18.60
N PRO A 57 7.43 25.99 18.62
CA PRO A 57 7.11 26.76 17.41
C PRO A 57 8.30 26.97 16.45
N ASP A 58 9.52 27.08 17.00
CA ASP A 58 10.75 27.31 16.24
C ASP A 58 11.54 26.03 15.91
N PHE A 59 10.93 24.84 16.06
CA PHE A 59 11.60 23.55 15.81
C PHE A 59 12.38 23.49 14.49
N LYS A 60 11.78 23.99 13.40
CA LYS A 60 12.41 23.99 12.06
C LYS A 60 13.64 24.90 11.98
N LYS A 61 13.73 25.95 12.80
CA LYS A 61 14.87 26.86 12.87
C LYS A 61 15.97 26.32 13.78
N GLN A 62 15.57 25.68 14.89
CA GLN A 62 16.51 25.11 15.87
C GLN A 62 17.19 23.84 15.38
N TYR A 63 16.50 23.05 14.53
CA TYR A 63 17.00 21.76 14.06
C TYR A 63 17.03 21.67 12.52
N PRO A 64 17.80 22.53 11.83
CA PRO A 64 17.88 22.51 10.37
C PRO A 64 18.51 21.21 9.84
N ASP A 65 19.35 20.55 10.62
CA ASP A 65 20.04 19.31 10.21
C ASP A 65 19.11 18.11 10.10
N ILE A 66 17.97 18.10 10.80
CA ILE A 66 16.93 17.08 10.63
C ILE A 66 16.43 17.08 9.19
N ARG A 67 16.21 18.27 8.60
CA ARG A 67 15.81 18.38 7.18
C ARG A 67 16.89 17.87 6.24
N LYS A 68 18.17 18.06 6.56
CA LYS A 68 19.28 17.55 5.74
C LYS A 68 19.31 16.03 5.77
N LYS A 69 19.14 15.41 6.95
CA LYS A 69 19.07 13.95 7.10
C LYS A 69 17.90 13.33 6.33
N LEU A 70 16.72 13.96 6.37
CA LEU A 70 15.55 13.49 5.60
C LEU A 70 15.74 13.54 4.07
N LYS A 71 16.59 14.43 3.55
CA LYS A 71 16.89 14.51 2.11
C LYS A 71 17.99 13.54 1.66
N ALA A 72 18.73 12.98 2.61
CA ALA A 72 19.84 12.07 2.35
C ALA A 72 19.47 10.59 2.50
N ALA A 73 18.27 10.32 3.05
CA ALA A 73 17.64 9.01 3.08
C ALA A 73 16.75 8.83 1.84
#